data_AF-A0AAW8TD02-F1
#
_entry.id   AF-A0AAW8TD02-F1
#
_cell.length_a   1.000
_cell.length_b   1.000
_cell.length_c   1.000
_cell.angle_alpha   90.00
_cell.angle_beta   90.00
_cell.angle_gamma   90.00
#
_symmetry.space_group_name_H-M   'P 1'
#
loop_
_entity.id
_entity.type
_entity.pdbx_description
1 polymer ?
#
loop_
_entity_poly.entity_id
_entity_poly.type
_entity_poly.pdbx_seq_one_letter_code
_entity_poly.pdbx_strand_id
1 'polypeptide(L)'
;MSIVEEEFVSVTKSFAIKKQVEKFFKETLGSWPKLDAFEEIKYRFLIVSICMRSDFLMNKLDSEKLELADCLARKILSKFLNQAVEREYSSLQLIIYFSFIRSEKNRLSINEEDKEYIYTGLIFNQIEEVMKNCELPLPPSCLKEEEIMLISVVYRNLSYNPPSYIFLEVDYKYQKDRLMRNFKSLDVLVDLIEIEFKVHLRGNIIFERSFFNLMYFSKWQLNCFFLERSRYLSKKQLAVKDRLVDILQKWENYCEGVVPQFTEVNLENFCIRVSPILIPEELTELLPLLIVAEDSYSHVCYREKLKIWLSSECVSIDDRLYYSLEEIPSYYFNRDCIIICEKSLLNLNIPIGKGTIFPIANNSILDDIKSIIVSIYEKKAKSDNT
;
A
#
# COMPACT_ATOMS: atom_id res chain seq x y z
N MET A 1 -21.36 -2.03 -43.42
CA MET A 1 -20.18 -2.81 -43.83
C MET A 1 -20.00 -3.89 -42.76
N SER A 2 -19.58 -5.11 -43.11
CA SER A 2 -19.39 -6.17 -42.11
C SER A 2 -17.99 -6.05 -41.46
N ILE A 3 -17.81 -6.49 -40.22
CA ILE A 3 -16.51 -6.38 -39.50
C ILE A 3 -15.34 -7.05 -40.26
N VAL A 4 -15.65 -8.03 -41.11
CA VAL A 4 -14.72 -8.76 -41.98
C VAL A 4 -14.16 -7.83 -43.07
N GLU A 5 -15.00 -6.95 -43.60
CA GLU A 5 -14.67 -5.95 -44.62
C GLU A 5 -13.96 -4.74 -44.02
N GLU A 6 -14.39 -4.28 -42.83
CA GLU A 6 -13.79 -3.13 -42.15
C GLU A 6 -12.37 -3.42 -41.64
N GLU A 7 -12.13 -4.62 -41.13
CA GLU A 7 -10.84 -5.00 -40.51
C GLU A 7 -9.94 -5.82 -41.45
N PHE A 8 -10.36 -6.06 -42.70
CA PHE A 8 -9.63 -6.88 -43.69
C PHE A 8 -9.24 -8.29 -43.18
N VAL A 9 -10.13 -8.94 -42.41
CA VAL A 9 -9.89 -10.27 -41.82
C VAL A 9 -10.77 -11.31 -42.51
N SER A 10 -10.25 -12.53 -42.75
CA SER A 10 -11.07 -13.61 -43.32
C SER A 10 -12.24 -13.98 -42.41
N VAL A 11 -13.36 -14.41 -43.01
CA VAL A 11 -14.57 -14.84 -42.29
C VAL A 11 -14.24 -15.91 -41.25
N THR A 12 -13.44 -16.92 -41.62
CA THR A 12 -13.01 -18.00 -40.72
C THR A 12 -12.24 -17.47 -39.51
N LYS A 13 -11.33 -16.51 -39.71
CA LYS A 13 -10.54 -15.92 -38.63
C LYS A 13 -11.41 -15.03 -37.73
N SER A 14 -12.35 -14.28 -38.30
CA SER A 14 -13.30 -13.48 -37.52
C SER A 14 -14.18 -14.36 -36.61
N PHE A 15 -14.67 -15.49 -37.12
CA PHE A 15 -15.43 -16.47 -36.31
C PHE A 15 -14.58 -17.12 -35.22
N ALA A 16 -13.32 -17.45 -35.50
CA ALA A 16 -12.41 -18.03 -34.50
C ALA A 16 -12.15 -17.04 -33.35
N ILE A 17 -11.83 -15.78 -33.67
CA ILE A 17 -11.64 -14.71 -32.67
C ILE A 17 -12.92 -14.50 -31.87
N LYS A 18 -14.08 -14.42 -32.54
CA LYS A 18 -15.37 -14.29 -31.86
C LYS A 18 -15.59 -15.40 -30.84
N LYS A 19 -15.34 -16.67 -31.21
CA LYS A 19 -15.47 -17.80 -30.28
C LYS A 19 -14.51 -17.71 -29.09
N GLN A 20 -13.28 -17.26 -29.31
CA GLN A 20 -12.31 -17.05 -28.23
C GLN A 20 -12.77 -15.95 -27.26
N VAL A 21 -13.26 -14.83 -27.79
CA VAL A 21 -13.82 -13.74 -27.00
C VAL A 21 -15.05 -14.21 -26.22
N GLU A 22 -16.00 -14.87 -26.87
CA GLU A 22 -17.20 -15.41 -26.20
C GLU A 22 -16.84 -16.40 -25.10
N LYS A 23 -15.82 -17.25 -25.32
CA LYS A 23 -15.31 -18.17 -24.30
C LYS A 23 -14.74 -17.40 -23.10
N PHE A 24 -13.89 -16.40 -23.34
CA PHE A 24 -13.32 -15.55 -22.29
C PHE A 24 -14.41 -14.86 -21.44
N PHE A 25 -15.42 -14.26 -22.09
CA PHE A 25 -16.52 -13.61 -21.38
C PHE A 25 -17.37 -14.60 -20.57
N LYS A 26 -17.62 -15.81 -21.10
CA LYS A 26 -18.31 -16.88 -20.35
C LYS A 26 -17.52 -17.33 -19.12
N GLU A 27 -16.22 -17.54 -19.27
CA GLU A 27 -15.35 -17.95 -18.16
C GLU A 27 -15.22 -16.86 -17.08
N THR A 28 -15.27 -15.58 -17.48
CA THR A 28 -15.09 -14.45 -16.55
C THR A 28 -16.39 -14.07 -15.84
N LEU A 29 -17.52 -14.06 -16.55
CA LEU A 29 -18.77 -13.54 -16.03
C LEU A 29 -19.67 -14.65 -15.48
N GLY A 30 -19.64 -15.85 -16.08
CA GLY A 30 -20.53 -16.96 -15.75
C GLY A 30 -21.70 -17.06 -16.74
N SER A 31 -22.37 -15.95 -17.03
CA SER A 31 -23.46 -15.86 -18.02
C SER A 31 -23.12 -14.93 -19.19
N TRP A 32 -23.22 -15.43 -20.43
CA TRP A 32 -23.03 -14.64 -21.65
C TRP A 32 -23.77 -15.28 -22.84
N PRO A 33 -24.48 -14.51 -23.70
CA PRO A 33 -24.48 -13.05 -23.84
C PRO A 33 -25.51 -12.31 -22.97
N LYS A 34 -26.39 -13.04 -22.29
CA LYS A 34 -27.41 -12.44 -21.41
C LYS A 34 -26.87 -12.44 -19.99
N LEU A 35 -26.51 -11.25 -19.50
CA LEU A 35 -25.97 -11.03 -18.17
C LEU A 35 -27.07 -11.06 -17.12
N ASP A 36 -26.82 -11.74 -16.01
CA ASP A 36 -27.60 -11.61 -14.80
C ASP A 36 -27.28 -10.29 -14.08
N ALA A 37 -28.24 -9.76 -13.31
CA ALA A 37 -28.08 -8.48 -12.62
C ALA A 37 -26.91 -8.47 -11.61
N PHE A 38 -26.58 -9.63 -11.05
CA PHE A 38 -25.42 -9.81 -10.15
C PHE A 38 -24.07 -9.74 -10.88
N GLU A 39 -24.06 -9.97 -12.20
CA GLU A 39 -22.84 -9.96 -13.01
C GLU A 39 -22.56 -8.59 -13.64
N GLU A 40 -23.53 -7.65 -13.59
CA GLU A 40 -23.41 -6.33 -14.19
C GLU A 40 -22.24 -5.52 -13.61
N ILE A 41 -21.98 -5.62 -12.30
CA ILE A 41 -20.82 -5.00 -11.65
C ILE A 41 -19.51 -5.54 -12.24
N LYS A 42 -19.37 -6.87 -12.32
CA LYS A 42 -18.19 -7.53 -12.89
C LYS A 42 -18.00 -7.18 -14.36
N TYR A 43 -19.09 -7.15 -15.13
CA TYR A 43 -19.07 -6.74 -16.52
C TYR A 43 -18.54 -5.31 -16.68
N ARG A 44 -19.06 -4.36 -15.90
CA ARG A 44 -18.59 -2.96 -15.97
C ARG A 44 -17.11 -2.86 -15.62
N PHE A 45 -16.64 -3.54 -14.58
CA PHE A 45 -15.22 -3.59 -14.25
C PHE A 45 -14.36 -4.18 -15.35
N LEU A 46 -14.80 -5.27 -15.97
CA LEU A 46 -14.10 -5.89 -17.09
C LEU A 46 -13.97 -4.91 -18.27
N ILE A 47 -15.07 -4.25 -18.66
CA ILE A 47 -15.04 -3.29 -19.77
C ILE A 47 -14.16 -2.08 -19.44
N VAL A 48 -14.22 -1.54 -18.23
CA VAL A 48 -13.31 -0.47 -17.78
C VAL A 48 -11.85 -0.92 -17.93
N SER A 49 -11.53 -2.13 -17.48
CA SER A 49 -10.20 -2.73 -17.62
C SER A 49 -9.74 -2.80 -19.08
N ILE A 50 -10.63 -3.16 -20.02
CA ILE A 50 -10.31 -3.24 -21.45
C ILE A 50 -10.13 -1.82 -22.05
N CYS A 51 -11.04 -0.89 -21.73
CA CYS A 51 -10.96 0.51 -22.17
C CYS A 51 -9.63 1.15 -21.77
N MET A 52 -9.19 0.98 -20.51
CA MET A 52 -7.92 1.53 -20.03
C MET A 52 -6.67 0.91 -20.69
N ARG A 53 -6.82 -0.18 -21.45
CA ARG A 53 -5.75 -0.85 -22.21
C ARG A 53 -5.87 -0.66 -23.72
N SER A 54 -6.90 0.05 -24.20
CA SER A 54 -7.26 0.11 -25.61
C SER A 54 -7.72 1.51 -26.02
N ASP A 55 -6.81 2.26 -26.66
CA ASP A 55 -7.12 3.57 -27.25
C ASP A 55 -8.28 3.48 -28.25
N PHE A 56 -8.38 2.37 -28.98
CA PHE A 56 -9.46 2.12 -29.92
C PHE A 56 -10.84 2.15 -29.28
N LEU A 57 -11.01 1.52 -28.11
CA LEU A 57 -12.30 1.55 -27.41
C LEU A 57 -12.56 2.91 -26.77
N MET A 58 -11.53 3.57 -26.24
CA MET A 58 -11.65 4.92 -25.70
C MET A 58 -12.17 5.90 -26.75
N ASN A 59 -11.68 5.80 -27.99
CA ASN A 59 -12.11 6.66 -29.11
C ASN A 59 -13.54 6.39 -29.59
N LYS A 60 -14.16 5.29 -29.16
CA LYS A 60 -15.56 4.93 -29.50
C LYS A 60 -16.56 5.36 -28.42
N LEU A 61 -16.10 5.92 -27.30
CA LEU A 61 -16.98 6.39 -26.25
C LEU A 61 -17.67 7.70 -26.66
N ASP A 62 -18.88 7.90 -26.13
CA ASP A 62 -19.64 9.13 -26.33
C ASP A 62 -18.95 10.29 -25.58
N SER A 63 -18.44 11.26 -26.33
CA SER A 63 -17.62 12.35 -25.78
C SER A 63 -18.39 13.23 -24.81
N GLU A 64 -19.66 13.55 -25.09
CA GLU A 64 -20.49 14.39 -24.22
C GLU A 64 -20.73 13.71 -22.87
N LYS A 65 -21.04 12.41 -22.89
CA LYS A 65 -21.22 11.65 -21.64
C LYS A 65 -19.91 11.45 -20.89
N LEU A 66 -18.79 11.34 -21.61
CA LEU A 66 -17.47 11.20 -20.99
C LEU A 66 -17.01 12.50 -20.32
N GLU A 67 -17.30 13.66 -20.92
CA GLU A 67 -17.09 14.98 -20.33
C GLU A 67 -18.00 15.21 -19.12
N LEU A 68 -19.26 14.79 -19.19
CA LEU A 68 -20.17 14.83 -18.05
C LEU A 68 -19.63 13.98 -16.88
N ALA A 69 -19.06 12.81 -17.19
CA ALA A 69 -18.48 11.92 -16.21
C ALA A 69 -17.20 12.50 -15.60
N ASP A 70 -16.37 13.18 -16.39
CA ASP A 70 -15.20 13.94 -15.93
C ASP A 70 -15.62 15.01 -14.91
N CYS A 71 -16.63 15.82 -15.25
CA CYS A 71 -17.15 16.87 -14.38
C CYS A 71 -17.66 16.32 -13.04
N LEU A 72 -18.40 15.21 -13.08
CA LEU A 72 -18.89 14.56 -11.86
C LEU A 72 -17.75 13.95 -11.04
N ALA A 73 -16.79 13.27 -11.67
CA ALA A 73 -15.62 12.72 -11.00
C ALA A 73 -14.82 13.80 -10.25
N ARG A 74 -14.59 14.97 -10.88
CA ARG A 74 -13.92 16.11 -10.24
C ARG A 74 -14.70 16.65 -9.05
N LYS A 75 -16.03 16.77 -9.16
CA LYS A 75 -16.89 17.22 -8.04
C LYS A 75 -16.80 16.25 -6.86
N ILE A 76 -16.84 14.94 -7.12
CA ILE A 76 -16.67 13.90 -6.10
C ILE A 76 -15.30 14.04 -5.43
N LEU A 77 -14.21 14.04 -6.19
CA LEU A 77 -12.86 14.17 -5.62
C LEU A 77 -12.67 15.46 -4.81
N SER A 78 -13.22 16.58 -5.29
CA SER A 78 -13.17 17.86 -4.60
C SER A 78 -13.91 17.83 -3.27
N LYS A 79 -15.05 17.13 -3.16
CA LYS A 79 -15.82 17.01 -1.91
C LYS A 79 -14.99 16.37 -0.79
N PHE A 80 -14.10 15.44 -1.15
CA PHE A 80 -13.23 14.74 -0.19
C PHE A 80 -11.79 15.27 -0.14
N LEU A 81 -11.48 16.36 -0.86
CA LEU A 81 -10.11 16.90 -0.98
C LEU A 81 -9.09 15.85 -1.44
N ASN A 82 -9.50 14.91 -2.29
CA ASN A 82 -8.64 13.79 -2.70
C ASN A 82 -7.92 14.08 -4.03
N GLN A 83 -6.60 14.00 -4.03
CA GLN A 83 -5.76 14.08 -5.23
C GLN A 83 -5.51 12.69 -5.82
N ALA A 84 -6.50 12.14 -6.51
CA ALA A 84 -6.38 10.82 -7.14
C ALA A 84 -5.27 10.80 -8.21
N VAL A 85 -4.57 9.66 -8.31
CA VAL A 85 -3.58 9.45 -9.38
C VAL A 85 -4.32 9.33 -10.72
N GLU A 86 -3.74 9.83 -11.81
CA GLU A 86 -4.35 9.88 -13.15
C GLU A 86 -5.04 8.56 -13.56
N ARG A 87 -4.39 7.42 -13.34
CA ARG A 87 -4.95 6.09 -13.64
C ARG A 87 -6.24 5.81 -12.87
N GLU A 88 -6.23 6.06 -11.57
CA GLU A 88 -7.37 5.83 -10.68
C GLU A 88 -8.51 6.80 -10.99
N TYR A 89 -8.15 8.05 -11.34
CA TYR A 89 -9.07 9.05 -11.85
C TYR A 89 -9.80 8.57 -13.10
N SER A 90 -9.06 8.07 -14.09
CA SER A 90 -9.65 7.52 -15.32
C SER A 90 -10.58 6.33 -15.04
N SER A 91 -10.24 5.47 -14.08
CA SER A 91 -11.14 4.38 -13.66
C SER A 91 -12.45 4.90 -13.07
N LEU A 92 -12.39 5.89 -12.17
CA LEU A 92 -13.59 6.51 -11.58
C LEU A 92 -14.45 7.16 -12.66
N GLN A 93 -13.84 7.92 -13.57
CA GLN A 93 -14.53 8.56 -14.69
C GLN A 93 -15.24 7.53 -15.57
N LEU A 94 -14.57 6.44 -15.94
CA LEU A 94 -15.17 5.40 -16.78
C LEU A 94 -16.32 4.68 -16.07
N ILE A 95 -16.22 4.43 -14.77
CA ILE A 95 -17.32 3.84 -14.00
C ILE A 95 -18.54 4.76 -13.98
N ILE A 96 -18.34 6.06 -13.76
CA ILE A 96 -19.42 7.05 -13.82
C ILE A 96 -20.03 7.08 -15.22
N TYR A 97 -19.20 7.10 -16.27
CA TYR A 97 -19.65 7.03 -17.66
C TYR A 97 -20.51 5.79 -17.93
N PHE A 98 -20.08 4.61 -17.48
CA PHE A 98 -20.86 3.38 -17.65
C PHE A 98 -22.17 3.40 -16.85
N SER A 99 -22.18 4.09 -15.71
CA SER A 99 -23.40 4.32 -14.93
C SER A 99 -24.41 5.16 -15.72
N PHE A 100 -23.97 6.14 -16.52
CA PHE A 100 -24.87 6.92 -17.38
C PHE A 100 -25.49 6.10 -18.52
N ILE A 101 -24.73 5.21 -19.16
CA ILE A 101 -25.20 4.53 -20.38
C ILE A 101 -25.86 3.17 -20.12
N ARG A 102 -25.61 2.54 -18.96
CA ARG A 102 -26.09 1.18 -18.67
C ARG A 102 -27.21 1.12 -17.65
N SER A 103 -27.27 2.05 -16.70
CA SER A 103 -28.21 2.01 -15.56
C SER A 103 -29.69 1.92 -15.92
N GLU A 104 -30.07 2.40 -17.11
CA GLU A 104 -31.45 2.30 -17.60
C GLU A 104 -31.82 0.88 -18.00
N LYS A 105 -30.91 0.17 -18.68
CA LYS A 105 -31.17 -1.15 -19.29
C LYS A 105 -30.69 -2.31 -18.43
N ASN A 106 -29.64 -2.10 -17.64
CA ASN A 106 -28.95 -3.12 -16.87
C ASN A 106 -28.85 -2.65 -15.42
N ARG A 107 -29.79 -3.12 -14.59
CA ARG A 107 -29.80 -2.80 -13.16
C ARG A 107 -28.71 -3.57 -12.44
N LEU A 108 -28.06 -2.89 -11.51
CA LEU A 108 -27.15 -3.51 -10.56
C LEU A 108 -27.96 -4.29 -9.51
N SER A 109 -27.45 -5.45 -9.11
CA SER A 109 -27.96 -6.20 -7.97
C SER A 109 -26.85 -6.42 -6.97
N ILE A 110 -27.11 -6.11 -5.70
CA ILE A 110 -26.18 -6.27 -4.59
C ILE A 110 -26.88 -7.02 -3.47
N ASN A 111 -26.12 -7.84 -2.73
CA ASN A 111 -26.65 -8.53 -1.56
C ASN A 111 -26.98 -7.54 -0.43
N GLU A 112 -27.87 -7.94 0.49
CA GLU A 112 -28.39 -7.03 1.51
C GLU A 112 -27.35 -6.67 2.59
N GLU A 113 -26.46 -7.62 2.95
CA GLU A 113 -25.37 -7.38 3.92
C GLU A 113 -24.47 -6.22 3.47
N ASP A 114 -24.15 -6.21 2.19
CA ASP A 114 -23.33 -5.20 1.55
C ASP A 114 -24.01 -3.83 1.45
N LYS A 115 -25.33 -3.81 1.22
CA LYS A 115 -26.11 -2.57 1.23
C LYS A 115 -26.12 -1.94 2.61
N GLU A 116 -26.38 -2.72 3.65
CA GLU A 116 -26.39 -2.24 5.04
C GLU A 116 -25.03 -1.62 5.41
N TYR A 117 -23.94 -2.29 5.02
CA TYR A 117 -22.60 -1.78 5.24
C TYR A 117 -22.28 -0.54 4.41
N ILE A 118 -22.70 -0.41 3.16
CA ILE A 118 -22.29 0.76 2.35
C ILE A 118 -23.17 1.97 2.64
N TYR A 119 -24.49 1.79 2.68
CA TYR A 119 -25.46 2.90 2.71
C TYR A 119 -25.37 3.71 3.99
N THR A 120 -24.95 3.09 5.09
CA THR A 120 -24.70 3.79 6.37
C THR A 120 -23.39 4.59 6.36
N GLY A 121 -22.69 4.65 5.22
CA GLY A 121 -21.31 5.12 5.12
C GLY A 121 -21.19 6.59 4.82
N LEU A 122 -20.18 7.22 5.41
CA LEU A 122 -19.89 8.63 5.16
C LEU A 122 -19.66 8.88 3.67
N ILE A 123 -18.87 8.02 3.01
CA ILE A 123 -18.60 8.18 1.57
C ILE A 123 -19.89 8.09 0.74
N PHE A 124 -20.75 7.12 1.02
CA PHE A 124 -22.02 6.97 0.31
C PHE A 124 -22.86 8.22 0.47
N ASN A 125 -23.07 8.67 1.70
CA ASN A 125 -23.88 9.85 2.00
C ASN A 125 -23.33 11.12 1.32
N GLN A 126 -22.01 11.31 1.33
CA GLN A 126 -21.37 12.47 0.74
C GLN A 126 -21.40 12.43 -0.81
N ILE A 127 -21.26 11.25 -1.43
CA ILE A 127 -21.41 11.10 -2.89
C ILE A 127 -22.86 11.28 -3.31
N GLU A 128 -23.80 10.71 -2.55
CA GLU A 128 -25.22 10.93 -2.76
C GLU A 128 -25.57 12.43 -2.72
N GLU A 129 -25.07 13.14 -1.71
CA GLU A 129 -25.24 14.59 -1.58
C GLU A 129 -24.68 15.33 -2.81
N VAL A 130 -23.46 14.97 -3.26
CA VAL A 130 -22.86 15.57 -4.47
C VAL A 130 -23.72 15.31 -5.70
N MET A 131 -24.21 14.09 -5.90
CA MET A 131 -25.00 13.73 -7.08
C MET A 131 -26.38 14.38 -7.08
N LYS A 132 -27.06 14.43 -5.93
CA LYS A 132 -28.40 15.04 -5.80
C LYS A 132 -28.36 16.57 -5.92
N ASN A 133 -27.28 17.21 -5.48
CA ASN A 133 -27.18 18.69 -5.45
C ASN A 133 -26.34 19.27 -6.60
N CYS A 134 -25.79 18.46 -7.50
CA CYS A 134 -25.04 19.00 -8.63
C CYS A 134 -25.98 19.54 -9.71
N GLU A 135 -25.59 20.67 -10.30
CA GLU A 135 -26.29 21.31 -11.44
C GLU A 135 -26.05 20.58 -12.78
N LEU A 136 -25.41 19.41 -12.75
CA LEU A 136 -25.11 18.64 -13.95
C LEU A 136 -26.38 17.92 -14.44
N PRO A 137 -26.61 17.81 -15.76
CA PRO A 137 -27.78 17.12 -16.32
C PRO A 137 -27.60 15.59 -16.25
N LEU A 138 -27.60 15.03 -15.03
CA LEU A 138 -27.40 13.60 -14.81
C LEU A 138 -28.63 12.78 -15.24
N PRO A 139 -28.45 11.59 -15.86
CA PRO A 139 -29.55 10.67 -16.14
C PRO A 139 -30.25 10.23 -14.84
N PRO A 140 -31.60 10.25 -14.76
CA PRO A 140 -32.32 9.84 -13.55
C PRO A 140 -31.99 8.41 -13.09
N SER A 141 -31.70 7.52 -14.04
CA SER A 141 -31.30 6.13 -13.74
C SER A 141 -29.97 6.02 -13.00
N CYS A 142 -29.08 7.01 -13.12
CA CYS A 142 -27.80 7.09 -12.42
C CYS A 142 -27.94 7.57 -10.96
N LEU A 143 -29.08 8.15 -10.58
CA LEU A 143 -29.34 8.65 -9.22
C LEU A 143 -29.88 7.56 -8.28
N LYS A 144 -29.98 6.31 -8.75
CA LYS A 144 -30.38 5.18 -7.92
C LYS A 144 -29.28 4.81 -6.93
N GLU A 145 -29.69 4.31 -5.76
CA GLU A 145 -28.78 3.98 -4.66
C GLU A 145 -27.71 2.95 -5.07
N GLU A 146 -28.05 1.98 -5.93
CA GLU A 146 -27.08 0.98 -6.37
C GLU A 146 -25.96 1.59 -7.24
N GLU A 147 -26.26 2.62 -8.02
CA GLU A 147 -25.27 3.33 -8.85
C GLU A 147 -24.37 4.23 -7.97
N ILE A 148 -24.98 4.94 -7.02
CA ILE A 148 -24.24 5.73 -6.02
C ILE A 148 -23.31 4.82 -5.21
N MET A 149 -23.79 3.62 -4.87
CA MET A 149 -22.98 2.62 -4.18
C MET A 149 -21.79 2.17 -5.02
N LEU A 150 -22.00 1.80 -6.29
CA LEU A 150 -20.90 1.40 -7.18
C LEU A 150 -19.83 2.50 -7.24
N ILE A 151 -20.24 3.76 -7.41
CA ILE A 151 -19.33 4.91 -7.41
C ILE A 151 -18.62 5.06 -6.06
N SER A 152 -19.33 4.84 -4.94
CA SER A 152 -18.78 4.90 -3.58
C SER A 152 -17.74 3.83 -3.31
N VAL A 153 -17.99 2.61 -3.78
CA VAL A 153 -17.07 1.48 -3.69
C VAL A 153 -15.82 1.77 -4.51
N VAL A 154 -15.97 2.25 -5.74
CA VAL A 154 -14.83 2.62 -6.59
C VAL A 154 -14.02 3.75 -5.97
N TYR A 155 -14.68 4.81 -5.49
CA TYR A 155 -14.01 5.93 -4.83
C TYR A 155 -13.23 5.48 -3.59
N ARG A 156 -13.80 4.60 -2.75
CA ARG A 156 -13.12 4.08 -1.54
C ARG A 156 -11.82 3.33 -1.86
N ASN A 157 -11.68 2.79 -3.07
CA ASN A 157 -10.50 2.04 -3.49
C ASN A 157 -9.46 2.89 -4.21
N LEU A 158 -9.71 4.19 -4.42
CA LEU A 158 -8.70 5.10 -4.93
C LEU A 158 -7.66 5.40 -3.85
N SER A 159 -6.44 5.73 -4.25
CA SER A 159 -5.44 6.24 -3.32
C SER A 159 -5.95 7.55 -2.71
N TYR A 160 -6.12 7.56 -1.38
CA TYR A 160 -6.51 8.77 -0.66
C TYR A 160 -5.28 9.63 -0.40
N ASN A 161 -5.15 10.70 -1.19
CA ASN A 161 -4.07 11.69 -1.15
C ASN A 161 -4.64 13.06 -0.73
N PRO A 162 -4.98 13.24 0.55
CA PRO A 162 -5.48 14.52 1.04
C PRO A 162 -4.36 15.56 1.20
N PRO A 163 -4.70 16.85 1.32
CA PRO A 163 -3.73 17.93 1.48
C PRO A 163 -3.06 17.97 2.87
N SER A 164 -3.53 17.19 3.84
CA SER A 164 -3.00 17.20 5.22
C SER A 164 -3.10 15.83 5.88
N TYR A 165 -2.13 15.53 6.74
CA TYR A 165 -2.07 14.31 7.53
C TYR A 165 -3.27 14.15 8.49
N ILE A 166 -3.84 15.25 8.97
CA ILE A 166 -5.03 15.21 9.85
C ILE A 166 -6.19 14.48 9.16
N PHE A 167 -6.39 14.72 7.86
CA PHE A 167 -7.42 14.02 7.10
C PHE A 167 -7.13 12.53 6.95
N LEU A 168 -5.85 12.14 6.86
CA LEU A 168 -5.45 10.72 6.84
C LEU A 168 -5.78 10.04 8.17
N GLU A 169 -5.50 10.70 9.30
CA GLU A 169 -5.80 10.15 10.62
C GLU A 169 -7.30 10.01 10.87
N VAL A 170 -8.09 11.01 10.47
CA VAL A 170 -9.55 10.99 10.62
C VAL A 170 -10.16 9.87 9.78
N ASP A 171 -9.76 9.75 8.51
CA ASP A 171 -10.25 8.66 7.65
C ASP A 171 -9.82 7.30 8.19
N TYR A 172 -8.56 7.14 8.62
CA TYR A 172 -8.08 5.91 9.22
C TYR A 172 -8.88 5.49 10.47
N LYS A 173 -9.11 6.41 11.42
CA LYS A 173 -9.90 6.13 12.63
C LYS A 173 -11.33 5.72 12.28
N TYR A 174 -11.95 6.44 11.34
CA TYR A 174 -13.29 6.10 10.85
C TYR A 174 -13.32 4.70 10.23
N GLN A 175 -12.35 4.38 9.37
CA GLN A 175 -12.27 3.06 8.72
C GLN A 175 -12.06 1.94 9.72
N LYS A 176 -11.12 2.11 10.66
CA LYS A 176 -10.82 1.16 11.71
C LYS A 176 -12.07 0.82 12.51
N ASP A 177 -12.73 1.84 13.06
CA ASP A 177 -13.93 1.66 13.87
C ASP A 177 -15.02 0.95 13.09
N ARG A 178 -15.19 1.29 11.82
CA ARG A 178 -16.27 0.74 11.00
C ARG A 178 -16.00 -0.69 10.56
N LEU A 179 -14.81 -1.01 10.07
CA LEU A 179 -14.48 -2.35 9.61
C LEU A 179 -14.44 -3.34 10.79
N MET A 180 -13.73 -3.00 11.86
CA MET A 180 -13.55 -3.90 12.99
C MET A 180 -14.87 -4.17 13.73
N ARG A 181 -15.79 -3.20 13.79
CA ARG A 181 -17.13 -3.43 14.38
C ARG A 181 -18.01 -4.35 13.54
N ASN A 182 -17.93 -4.26 12.22
CA ASN A 182 -18.82 -4.99 11.32
C ASN A 182 -18.27 -6.37 10.92
N PHE A 183 -16.96 -6.58 10.97
CA PHE A 183 -16.32 -7.82 10.53
C PHE A 183 -15.41 -8.38 11.63
N LYS A 184 -16.01 -9.10 12.60
CA LYS A 184 -15.28 -9.71 13.72
C LYS A 184 -14.21 -10.72 13.29
N SER A 185 -14.40 -11.38 12.14
CA SER A 185 -13.39 -12.30 11.60
C SER A 185 -12.06 -11.60 11.30
N LEU A 186 -12.05 -10.29 11.08
CA LEU A 186 -10.80 -9.53 10.86
C LEU A 186 -9.91 -9.52 12.09
N ASP A 187 -10.47 -9.51 13.32
CA ASP A 187 -9.67 -9.62 14.54
C ASP A 187 -8.90 -10.94 14.59
N VAL A 188 -9.56 -12.04 14.19
CA VAL A 188 -8.94 -13.36 14.10
C VAL A 188 -7.84 -13.39 13.06
N LEU A 189 -8.02 -12.73 11.91
CA LEU A 189 -6.97 -12.62 10.89
C LEU A 189 -5.74 -11.88 11.43
N VAL A 190 -5.95 -10.78 12.16
CA VAL A 190 -4.84 -10.05 12.80
C VAL A 190 -4.13 -10.95 13.82
N ASP A 191 -4.86 -11.69 14.65
CA ASP A 191 -4.27 -12.64 15.62
C ASP A 191 -3.41 -13.70 14.93
N LEU A 192 -3.90 -14.29 13.84
CA LEU A 192 -3.16 -15.29 13.08
C LEU A 192 -1.84 -14.71 12.51
N ILE A 193 -1.88 -13.47 12.03
CA ILE A 193 -0.66 -12.79 11.54
C ILE A 193 0.29 -12.46 12.69
N GLU A 194 -0.21 -11.93 13.81
CA GLU A 194 0.61 -11.61 15.00
C GLU A 194 1.32 -12.86 15.55
N ILE A 195 0.61 -13.99 15.64
CA ILE A 195 1.17 -15.28 16.10
C ILE A 195 2.26 -15.78 15.15
N GLU A 196 1.97 -15.79 13.85
CA GLU A 196 2.90 -16.31 12.83
C GLU A 196 4.18 -15.47 12.79
N PHE A 197 4.06 -14.14 12.75
CA PHE A 197 5.20 -13.25 12.61
C PHE A 197 5.83 -12.80 13.94
N LYS A 198 5.21 -13.15 15.09
CA LYS A 198 5.65 -12.78 16.45
C LYS A 198 5.80 -11.28 16.63
N VAL A 199 4.81 -10.52 16.15
CA VAL A 199 4.79 -9.05 16.16
C VAL A 199 3.48 -8.56 16.75
N HIS A 200 3.48 -7.32 17.24
CA HIS A 200 2.25 -6.63 17.63
C HIS A 200 1.84 -5.64 16.54
N LEU A 201 0.65 -5.83 15.99
CA LEU A 201 0.11 -5.13 14.83
C LEU A 201 -1.08 -4.24 15.17
N ARG A 202 -1.82 -4.53 16.24
CA ARG A 202 -2.94 -3.68 16.66
C ARG A 202 -2.45 -2.28 17.05
N GLY A 203 -3.08 -1.27 16.46
CA GLY A 203 -2.69 0.13 16.60
C GLY A 203 -1.54 0.56 15.69
N ASN A 204 -0.91 -0.35 14.95
CA ASN A 204 0.10 0.02 13.96
C ASN A 204 -0.60 0.53 12.68
N ILE A 205 -0.58 1.86 12.49
CA ILE A 205 -1.26 2.51 11.36
C ILE A 205 -0.76 2.04 9.98
N ILE A 206 0.52 1.69 9.85
CA ILE A 206 1.12 1.24 8.58
C ILE A 206 0.54 -0.13 8.21
N PHE A 207 0.48 -1.04 9.18
CA PHE A 207 -0.16 -2.35 9.00
C PHE A 207 -1.67 -2.19 8.76
N GLU A 208 -2.39 -1.58 9.70
CA GLU A 208 -3.85 -1.54 9.69
C GLU A 208 -4.40 -0.83 8.46
N ARG A 209 -3.81 0.29 8.03
CA ARG A 209 -4.24 0.96 6.79
C ARG A 209 -4.02 0.09 5.56
N SER A 210 -2.90 -0.64 5.50
CA SER A 210 -2.62 -1.56 4.39
C SER A 210 -3.57 -2.76 4.40
N PHE A 211 -3.89 -3.25 5.59
CA PHE A 211 -4.81 -4.35 5.83
C PHE A 211 -6.25 -4.00 5.44
N PHE A 212 -6.76 -2.85 5.88
CA PHE A 212 -8.09 -2.39 5.52
C PHE A 212 -8.26 -2.21 4.02
N ASN A 213 -7.26 -1.64 3.34
CA ASN A 213 -7.26 -1.56 1.88
C ASN A 213 -7.35 -2.95 1.26
N LEU A 214 -6.52 -3.91 1.67
CA LEU A 214 -6.59 -5.27 1.16
C LEU A 214 -8.00 -5.86 1.30
N MET A 215 -8.63 -5.71 2.47
CA MET A 215 -9.96 -6.25 2.72
C MET A 215 -11.04 -5.60 1.83
N TYR A 216 -10.99 -4.29 1.65
CA TYR A 216 -11.91 -3.58 0.74
C TYR A 216 -11.75 -4.04 -0.71
N PHE A 217 -10.51 -4.15 -1.19
CA PHE A 217 -10.26 -4.59 -2.58
C PHE A 217 -10.75 -6.02 -2.82
N SER A 218 -10.51 -6.92 -1.87
CA SER A 218 -10.81 -8.34 -2.00
C SER A 218 -12.28 -8.68 -1.83
N LYS A 219 -13.02 -7.98 -0.95
CA LYS A 219 -14.46 -8.23 -0.76
C LYS A 219 -15.27 -7.94 -2.03
N TRP A 220 -14.86 -6.94 -2.80
CA TRP A 220 -15.61 -6.45 -3.95
C TRP A 220 -15.04 -6.85 -5.32
N GLN A 221 -14.01 -7.72 -5.32
CA GLN A 221 -13.30 -8.17 -6.53
C GLN A 221 -12.82 -7.00 -7.42
N LEU A 222 -12.48 -5.88 -6.79
CA LEU A 222 -12.06 -4.65 -7.46
C LEU A 222 -10.65 -4.76 -8.04
N ASN A 223 -9.88 -5.70 -7.51
CA ASN A 223 -8.61 -6.13 -8.04
C ASN A 223 -8.63 -6.52 -9.52
N CYS A 224 -9.79 -6.91 -10.08
CA CYS A 224 -9.93 -7.18 -11.50
C CYS A 224 -9.93 -5.90 -12.39
N PHE A 225 -10.11 -4.72 -11.81
CA PHE A 225 -10.22 -3.46 -12.56
C PHE A 225 -8.94 -2.62 -12.52
N PHE A 226 -8.21 -2.63 -11.40
CA PHE A 226 -7.02 -1.83 -11.28
C PHE A 226 -5.90 -2.43 -12.11
N LEU A 227 -5.48 -1.69 -13.13
CA LEU A 227 -4.18 -1.84 -13.76
C LEU A 227 -3.12 -1.55 -12.70
N GLU A 228 -2.75 -2.52 -11.88
CA GLU A 228 -1.62 -2.37 -10.98
C GLU A 228 -0.32 -2.67 -11.74
N ARG A 229 0.75 -1.94 -11.43
CA ARG A 229 2.07 -2.26 -11.99
C ARG A 229 2.56 -3.52 -11.27
N SER A 230 3.05 -4.49 -12.02
CA SER A 230 3.79 -5.61 -11.44
C SER A 230 4.94 -5.07 -10.59
N ARG A 231 5.09 -5.63 -9.39
CA ARG A 231 6.19 -5.29 -8.48
C ARG A 231 7.02 -6.53 -8.24
N TYR A 232 8.32 -6.34 -8.08
CA TYR A 232 9.24 -7.42 -7.75
C TYR A 232 9.39 -7.54 -6.25
N LEU A 233 9.25 -8.76 -5.74
CA LEU A 233 9.49 -9.08 -4.34
C LEU A 233 10.92 -9.59 -4.15
N SER A 234 11.58 -9.15 -3.08
CA SER A 234 12.80 -9.77 -2.58
C SER A 234 12.53 -11.18 -2.03
N LYS A 235 13.58 -11.98 -1.84
CA LYS A 235 13.45 -13.32 -1.23
C LYS A 235 12.77 -13.30 0.14
N LYS A 236 13.12 -12.33 0.99
CA LYS A 236 12.48 -12.17 2.32
C LYS A 236 11.00 -11.83 2.17
N GLN A 237 10.64 -10.96 1.22
CA GLN A 237 9.24 -10.60 0.95
C GLN A 237 8.43 -11.74 0.32
N LEU A 238 9.04 -12.60 -0.51
CA LEU A 238 8.40 -13.81 -1.03
C LEU A 238 8.06 -14.78 0.12
N ALA A 239 8.98 -15.00 1.05
CA ALA A 239 8.71 -15.82 2.22
C ALA A 239 7.57 -15.25 3.10
N VAL A 240 7.47 -13.92 3.22
CA VAL A 240 6.32 -13.27 3.87
C VAL A 240 5.03 -13.52 3.09
N LYS A 241 5.05 -13.40 1.75
CA LYS A 241 3.89 -13.68 0.89
C LYS A 241 3.37 -15.10 1.09
N ASP A 242 4.25 -16.09 1.01
CA ASP A 242 3.87 -17.51 1.12
C ASP A 242 3.21 -17.80 2.47
N ARG A 243 3.78 -17.29 3.57
CA ARG A 243 3.20 -17.43 4.91
C ARG A 243 1.85 -16.72 5.06
N LEU A 244 1.71 -15.54 4.45
CA LEU A 244 0.42 -14.82 4.43
C LEU A 244 -0.64 -15.58 3.64
N VAL A 245 -0.28 -16.25 2.53
CA VAL A 245 -1.22 -17.12 1.79
C VAL A 245 -1.72 -18.25 2.68
N ASP A 246 -0.84 -18.92 3.41
CA ASP A 246 -1.22 -19.98 4.35
C ASP A 246 -2.13 -19.47 5.48
N ILE A 247 -1.86 -18.26 5.99
CA ILE A 247 -2.72 -17.61 7.00
C ILE A 247 -4.11 -17.32 6.43
N LEU A 248 -4.19 -16.76 5.22
CA LEU A 248 -5.45 -16.43 4.58
C LEU A 248 -6.30 -17.69 4.37
N GLN A 249 -5.70 -18.80 3.91
CA GLN A 249 -6.37 -20.09 3.79
C GLN A 249 -6.92 -20.61 5.14
N LYS A 250 -6.15 -20.46 6.23
CA LYS A 250 -6.62 -20.81 7.57
C LYS A 250 -7.80 -19.93 8.01
N TRP A 251 -7.72 -18.64 7.69
CA TRP A 251 -8.70 -17.64 8.06
C TRP A 251 -10.06 -17.84 7.37
N GLU A 252 -10.12 -18.43 6.18
CA GLU A 252 -11.37 -18.72 5.47
C GLU A 252 -12.38 -19.50 6.35
N ASN A 253 -11.89 -20.38 7.23
CA ASN A 253 -12.72 -21.17 8.15
C ASN A 253 -13.45 -20.32 9.22
N TYR A 254 -13.05 -19.07 9.39
CA TYR A 254 -13.63 -18.13 10.37
C TYR A 254 -14.48 -17.05 9.70
N CYS A 255 -14.63 -17.09 8.38
CA CYS A 255 -15.50 -16.18 7.64
C CYS A 255 -16.94 -16.71 7.66
N GLU A 256 -17.88 -15.89 8.14
CA GLU A 256 -19.30 -16.13 7.94
C GLU A 256 -19.70 -15.55 6.57
N GLY A 257 -20.20 -16.38 5.66
CA GLY A 257 -20.69 -15.93 4.35
C GLY A 257 -19.65 -15.96 3.22
N VAL A 258 -19.56 -14.87 2.44
CA VAL A 258 -18.71 -14.81 1.24
C VAL A 258 -17.25 -14.54 1.63
N VAL A 259 -16.38 -15.52 1.36
CA VAL A 259 -14.94 -15.40 1.57
C VAL A 259 -14.35 -14.38 0.57
N PRO A 260 -13.62 -13.35 1.03
CA PRO A 260 -12.95 -12.40 0.14
C PRO A 260 -11.98 -13.11 -0.81
N GLN A 261 -11.96 -12.71 -2.08
CA GLN A 261 -11.05 -13.29 -3.06
C GLN A 261 -9.81 -12.41 -3.22
N PHE A 262 -8.64 -13.03 -3.10
CA PHE A 262 -7.36 -12.35 -3.24
C PHE A 262 -6.73 -12.68 -4.60
N THR A 263 -6.24 -11.65 -5.30
CA THR A 263 -5.36 -11.84 -6.45
C THR A 263 -3.91 -11.82 -6.02
N GLU A 264 -3.06 -12.47 -6.80
CA GLU A 264 -1.60 -12.46 -6.59
C GLU A 264 -1.06 -11.02 -6.48
N VAL A 265 -1.45 -10.14 -7.40
CA VAL A 265 -0.97 -8.74 -7.44
C VAL A 265 -1.34 -7.97 -6.17
N ASN A 266 -2.55 -8.15 -5.65
CA ASN A 266 -2.99 -7.50 -4.41
C ASN A 266 -2.19 -7.98 -3.20
N LEU A 267 -1.95 -9.29 -3.13
CA LEU A 267 -1.16 -9.88 -2.07
C LEU A 267 0.28 -9.40 -2.13
N GLU A 268 0.88 -9.32 -3.32
CA GLU A 268 2.22 -8.75 -3.51
C GLU A 268 2.30 -7.30 -3.04
N ASN A 269 1.31 -6.49 -3.39
CA ASN A 269 1.23 -5.09 -2.97
C ASN A 269 1.04 -4.93 -1.47
N PHE A 270 0.21 -5.77 -0.85
CA PHE A 270 0.08 -5.82 0.60
C PHE A 270 1.40 -6.21 1.25
N CYS A 271 2.03 -7.31 0.79
CA CYS A 271 3.32 -7.80 1.30
C CYS A 271 4.37 -6.71 1.29
N ILE A 272 4.53 -5.96 0.19
CA ILE A 272 5.53 -4.87 0.11
C ILE A 272 5.31 -3.82 1.20
N ARG A 273 4.05 -3.45 1.46
CA ARG A 273 3.72 -2.40 2.45
C ARG A 273 3.93 -2.85 3.89
N VAL A 274 3.63 -4.12 4.20
CA VAL A 274 3.70 -4.63 5.58
C VAL A 274 5.01 -5.34 5.91
N SER A 275 5.81 -5.70 4.92
CA SER A 275 7.09 -6.39 5.12
C SER A 275 8.05 -5.68 6.09
N PRO A 276 8.17 -4.34 6.11
CA PRO A 276 9.00 -3.66 7.11
C PRO A 276 8.58 -3.92 8.57
N ILE A 277 7.34 -4.35 8.79
CA ILE A 277 6.77 -4.65 10.11
C ILE A 277 6.84 -6.16 10.38
N LEU A 278 6.55 -6.97 9.36
CA LEU A 278 6.41 -8.42 9.50
C LEU A 278 7.74 -9.17 9.39
N ILE A 279 8.72 -8.61 8.68
CA ILE A 279 10.08 -9.14 8.68
C ILE A 279 10.68 -8.61 9.97
N PRO A 280 10.96 -9.47 10.96
CA PRO A 280 11.70 -9.04 12.13
C PRO A 280 12.98 -8.39 11.61
N GLU A 281 13.28 -7.17 12.05
CA GLU A 281 14.66 -6.74 12.03
C GLU A 281 15.41 -7.84 12.77
N GLU A 282 16.30 -8.55 12.06
CA GLU A 282 17.24 -9.42 12.74
C GLU A 282 17.84 -8.54 13.82
N LEU A 283 17.66 -8.94 15.09
CA LEU A 283 18.33 -8.33 16.25
C LEU A 283 19.81 -8.46 15.95
N THR A 284 20.32 -7.51 15.17
CA THR A 284 21.71 -7.37 14.84
C THR A 284 22.33 -7.08 16.19
N GLU A 285 23.33 -7.87 16.60
CA GLU A 285 24.13 -7.51 17.77
C GLU A 285 24.49 -6.03 17.62
N LEU A 286 23.94 -5.18 18.50
CA LEU A 286 24.11 -3.73 18.39
C LEU A 286 25.61 -3.47 18.38
N LEU A 287 26.10 -2.80 17.34
CA LEU A 287 27.51 -2.47 17.26
C LEU A 287 27.89 -1.62 18.48
N PRO A 288 28.83 -2.07 19.32
CA PRO A 288 29.27 -1.28 20.46
C PRO A 288 29.97 -0.01 19.95
N LEU A 289 29.56 1.14 20.50
CA LEU A 289 30.13 2.45 20.23
C LEU A 289 30.80 2.96 21.50
N LEU A 290 32.12 3.09 21.42
CA LEU A 290 32.99 3.58 22.48
C LEU A 290 33.36 5.03 22.18
N ILE A 291 33.37 5.89 23.19
CA ILE A 291 33.81 7.28 23.06
C ILE A 291 35.08 7.44 23.88
N VAL A 292 36.12 8.00 23.25
CA VAL A 292 37.39 8.36 23.89
C VAL A 292 37.58 9.87 23.77
N ALA A 293 37.69 10.56 24.91
CA ALA A 293 37.80 12.01 24.95
C ALA A 293 38.72 12.49 26.08
N GLU A 294 39.30 13.68 25.95
CA GLU A 294 40.31 14.19 26.89
C GLU A 294 39.72 14.52 28.27
N ASP A 295 38.44 14.87 28.30
CA ASP A 295 37.75 15.26 29.53
C ASP A 295 36.25 14.86 29.53
N SER A 296 35.65 14.94 30.71
CA SER A 296 34.24 14.58 30.92
C SER A 296 33.26 15.46 30.14
N TYR A 297 33.63 16.72 29.86
CA TYR A 297 32.78 17.63 29.10
C TYR A 297 32.72 17.20 27.63
N SER A 298 33.87 16.89 27.02
CA SER A 298 33.96 16.35 25.66
C SER A 298 33.19 15.03 25.52
N HIS A 299 33.26 14.13 26.50
CA HIS A 299 32.42 12.93 26.53
C HIS A 299 30.92 13.24 26.45
N VAL A 300 30.42 14.15 27.30
CA VAL A 300 29.01 14.55 27.31
C VAL A 300 28.63 15.19 25.97
N CYS A 301 29.47 16.08 25.45
CA CYS A 301 29.26 16.76 24.18
C CYS A 301 29.12 15.75 23.03
N TYR A 302 30.10 14.86 22.87
CA TYR A 302 30.10 13.85 21.80
C TYR A 302 28.92 12.89 21.96
N ARG A 303 28.67 12.36 23.17
CA ARG A 303 27.60 11.40 23.43
C ARG A 303 26.22 11.96 23.12
N GLU A 304 25.90 13.16 23.62
CA GLU A 304 24.58 13.76 23.43
C GLU A 304 24.37 14.16 21.96
N LYS A 305 25.42 14.63 21.27
CA LYS A 305 25.32 14.91 19.84
C LYS A 305 25.11 13.63 19.02
N LEU A 306 25.82 12.55 19.31
CA LEU A 306 25.68 11.28 18.60
C LEU A 306 24.28 10.67 18.78
N LYS A 307 23.71 10.72 20.01
CA LYS A 307 22.35 10.24 20.28
C LYS A 307 21.25 10.92 19.48
N ILE A 308 21.42 12.20 19.15
CA ILE A 308 20.43 12.95 18.35
C ILE A 308 20.31 12.35 16.94
N TRP A 309 21.42 11.81 16.41
CA TRP A 309 21.52 11.44 14.99
C TRP A 309 21.65 9.94 14.73
N LEU A 310 22.09 9.14 15.72
CA LEU A 310 22.18 7.68 15.61
C LEU A 310 20.89 7.03 16.11
N SER A 311 20.31 6.14 15.30
CA SER A 311 19.21 5.29 15.78
C SER A 311 19.72 4.35 16.87
N SER A 312 18.96 4.25 17.96
CA SER A 312 19.16 3.27 19.05
C SER A 312 19.08 1.82 18.58
N GLU A 313 18.59 1.58 17.36
CA GLU A 313 18.46 0.26 16.73
C GLU A 313 19.74 -0.15 15.97
N CYS A 314 20.74 0.74 15.86
CA CYS A 314 21.99 0.47 15.14
C CYS A 314 23.20 0.26 16.04
N VAL A 315 23.28 0.98 17.16
CA VAL A 315 24.47 1.01 18.02
C VAL A 315 24.11 1.01 19.49
N SER A 316 24.99 0.44 20.31
CA SER A 316 24.92 0.57 21.77
C SER A 316 26.09 1.44 22.24
N ILE A 317 25.80 2.60 22.83
CA ILE A 317 26.85 3.49 23.36
C ILE A 317 27.26 2.97 24.74
N ASP A 318 28.54 2.67 24.93
CA ASP A 318 29.07 2.25 26.23
C ASP A 318 28.93 3.40 27.25
N ASP A 319 28.59 3.06 28.49
CA ASP A 319 28.43 4.02 29.58
C ASP A 319 29.76 4.34 30.29
N ARG A 320 30.84 3.58 30.01
CA ARG A 320 32.18 3.86 30.52
C ARG A 320 32.81 5.05 29.77
N LEU A 321 33.44 5.93 30.54
CA LEU A 321 34.22 7.06 30.02
C LEU A 321 35.68 6.62 29.87
N TYR A 322 36.20 6.70 28.65
CA TYR A 322 37.58 6.37 28.31
C TYR A 322 38.36 7.64 27.99
N TYR A 323 39.43 7.91 28.71
CA TYR A 323 40.23 9.13 28.53
C TYR A 323 41.45 8.92 27.63
N SER A 324 41.76 7.67 27.28
CA SER A 324 42.77 7.32 26.29
C SER A 324 42.42 6.01 25.58
N LEU A 325 43.05 5.77 24.43
CA LEU A 325 42.83 4.54 23.66
C LEU A 325 43.34 3.29 24.40
N GLU A 326 44.33 3.44 25.27
CA GLU A 326 44.90 2.36 26.09
C GLU A 326 43.95 1.89 27.20
N GLU A 327 42.97 2.70 27.60
CA GLU A 327 41.97 2.35 28.61
C GLU A 327 40.88 1.41 28.08
N ILE A 328 40.76 1.26 26.75
CA ILE A 328 39.77 0.39 26.14
C ILE A 328 40.11 -1.08 26.45
N PRO A 329 39.17 -1.86 27.03
CA PRO A 329 39.40 -3.28 27.31
C PRO A 329 39.76 -4.09 26.06
N SER A 330 40.73 -4.99 26.19
CA SER A 330 41.28 -5.80 25.09
C SER A 330 40.24 -6.61 24.30
N TYR A 331 39.14 -7.01 24.94
CA TYR A 331 38.08 -7.79 24.30
C TYR A 331 37.29 -7.01 23.24
N TYR A 332 37.25 -5.68 23.29
CA TYR A 332 36.60 -4.86 22.27
C TYR A 332 37.36 -4.88 20.95
N PHE A 333 38.68 -5.03 20.98
CA PHE A 333 39.51 -5.11 19.77
C PHE A 333 39.33 -6.43 19.01
N ASN A 334 38.80 -7.46 19.67
CA ASN A 334 38.47 -8.77 19.08
C ASN A 334 37.03 -8.86 18.55
N ARG A 335 36.23 -7.81 18.73
CA ARG A 335 34.85 -7.69 18.21
C ARG A 335 34.76 -6.55 17.19
N ASP A 336 33.73 -6.59 16.35
CA ASP A 336 33.38 -5.44 15.51
C ASP A 336 32.78 -4.35 16.40
N CYS A 337 33.55 -3.28 16.63
CA CYS A 337 33.14 -2.11 17.39
C CYS A 337 33.50 -0.81 16.67
N ILE A 338 32.84 0.27 17.08
CA ILE A 338 33.06 1.63 16.61
C ILE A 338 33.71 2.41 17.75
N ILE A 339 34.86 3.02 17.50
CA ILE A 339 35.54 3.87 18.49
C ILE A 339 35.54 5.29 17.95
N ILE A 340 34.91 6.21 18.67
CA ILE A 340 34.95 7.63 18.37
C ILE A 340 36.01 8.25 19.27
N CYS A 341 37.11 8.68 18.67
CA CYS A 341 38.29 9.15 19.39
C CYS A 341 38.54 10.62 19.10
N GLU A 342 38.73 11.40 20.16
CA GLU A 342 39.11 12.80 20.04
C GLU A 342 40.44 12.95 19.29
N LYS A 343 40.50 13.89 18.34
CA LYS A 343 41.65 14.06 17.43
C LYS A 343 42.97 14.26 18.17
N SER A 344 42.96 14.89 19.35
CA SER A 344 44.17 15.10 20.18
C SER A 344 44.72 13.79 20.77
N LEU A 345 43.88 12.76 20.91
CA LEU A 345 44.22 11.49 21.54
C LEU A 345 44.55 10.37 20.54
N LEU A 346 44.50 10.67 19.24
CA LEU A 346 44.82 9.70 18.20
C LEU A 346 46.31 9.37 18.20
N ASN A 347 46.63 8.15 18.64
CA ASN A 347 47.97 7.61 18.55
C ASN A 347 48.00 6.53 17.44
N LEU A 348 48.68 6.83 16.32
CA LEU A 348 48.72 5.97 15.12
C LEU A 348 49.43 4.62 15.35
N ASN A 349 50.03 4.42 16.51
CA ASN A 349 50.82 3.21 16.84
C ASN A 349 50.01 2.09 17.52
N ILE A 350 48.71 2.28 17.76
CA ILE A 350 47.88 1.26 18.42
C ILE A 350 47.26 0.36 17.33
N PRO A 351 47.57 -0.95 17.30
CA PRO A 351 46.95 -1.88 16.35
C PRO A 351 45.50 -2.09 16.74
N ILE A 352 44.60 -1.44 16.02
CA ILE A 352 43.15 -1.59 16.20
C ILE A 352 42.76 -2.86 15.44
N GLY A 353 42.41 -3.93 16.14
CA GLY A 353 42.09 -5.25 15.56
C GLY A 353 41.02 -5.20 14.46
N LYS A 354 39.76 -5.56 14.77
CA LYS A 354 38.63 -5.46 13.82
C LYS A 354 37.83 -4.15 13.92
N GLY A 355 38.06 -3.37 14.97
CA GLY A 355 37.34 -2.11 15.23
C GLY A 355 37.63 -1.00 14.21
N THR A 356 36.70 -0.06 14.05
CA THR A 356 36.88 1.13 13.21
C THR A 356 36.96 2.38 14.08
N ILE A 357 38.08 3.12 13.99
CA ILE A 357 38.24 4.39 14.70
C ILE A 357 37.78 5.55 13.82
N PHE A 358 36.96 6.42 14.38
CA PHE A 358 36.59 7.69 13.78
C PHE A 358 37.14 8.86 14.60
N PRO A 359 37.86 9.79 13.97
CA PRO A 359 38.32 11.01 14.62
C PRO A 359 37.15 11.97 14.86
N ILE A 360 37.10 12.60 16.02
CA ILE A 360 36.16 13.69 16.33
C ILE A 360 36.87 14.87 16.99
N ALA A 361 36.41 16.09 16.76
CA ALA A 361 36.86 17.23 17.55
C ALA A 361 35.72 18.25 17.75
N ASN A 362 35.74 18.96 18.87
CA ASN A 362 34.75 19.98 19.20
C ASN A 362 34.61 21.07 18.11
N ASN A 363 35.69 21.44 17.42
CA ASN A 363 35.68 22.45 16.37
C ASN A 363 35.09 21.96 15.02
N SER A 364 35.00 20.65 14.80
CA SER A 364 34.46 20.03 13.57
C SER A 364 33.35 19.02 13.85
N ILE A 365 32.75 19.09 15.04
CA ILE A 365 31.87 18.04 15.58
C ILE A 365 30.70 17.66 14.64
N LEU A 366 30.09 18.62 13.96
CA LEU A 366 28.96 18.37 13.07
C LEU A 366 29.39 17.61 11.79
N ASP A 367 30.49 18.04 11.18
CA ASP A 367 31.02 17.41 9.97
C ASP A 367 31.57 16.02 10.27
N ASP A 368 32.28 15.87 11.39
CA ASP A 368 32.79 14.58 11.86
C ASP A 368 31.64 13.60 12.12
N ILE A 369 30.59 14.02 12.86
CA ILE A 369 29.40 13.19 13.12
C ILE A 369 28.71 12.77 11.82
N LYS A 370 28.55 13.68 10.86
CA LYS A 370 27.93 13.35 9.56
C LYS A 370 28.72 12.26 8.83
N SER A 371 30.05 12.37 8.81
CA SER A 371 30.92 11.36 8.20
C SER A 371 30.82 10.01 8.92
N ILE A 372 30.81 10.03 10.26
CA ILE A 372 30.68 8.85 11.11
C ILE A 372 29.39 8.10 10.80
N ILE A 373 28.26 8.81 10.77
CA ILE A 373 26.93 8.23 10.53
C ILE A 373 26.88 7.53 9.17
N VAL A 374 27.32 8.22 8.10
CA VAL A 374 27.31 7.63 6.75
C VAL A 374 28.10 6.33 6.72
N SER A 375 29.29 6.32 7.32
CA SER A 375 30.14 5.14 7.37
C SER A 375 29.53 3.99 8.18
N ILE A 376 28.83 4.27 9.28
CA ILE A 376 28.15 3.26 10.10
C ILE A 376 27.00 2.60 9.31
N TYR A 377 26.15 3.40 8.66
CA TYR A 377 25.03 2.87 7.88
C TYR A 377 25.49 2.13 6.62
N GLU A 378 26.56 2.57 5.96
CA GLU A 378 27.17 1.83 4.84
C GLU A 378 27.76 0.48 5.27
N LYS A 379 28.36 0.42 6.46
CA LYS A 379 28.90 -0.84 7.02
C LYS A 379 27.78 -1.84 7.32
N LYS A 380 26.67 -1.37 7.90
CA LYS A 380 25.46 -2.19 8.15
C LYS A 380 24.79 -2.67 6.86
N ALA A 381 24.67 -1.80 5.86
CA ALA A 381 24.11 -2.18 4.55
C ALA A 381 24.94 -3.26 3.82
N LYS A 382 26.25 -3.35 4.09
CA LYS A 382 27.11 -4.40 3.52
C LYS A 382 26.99 -5.73 4.26
N SER A 383 26.82 -5.72 5.59
CA SER A 383 26.63 -6.95 6.37
C SER A 383 25.31 -7.64 6.05
N ASP A 384 24.26 -6.88 5.75
CA ASP A 384 22.92 -7.43 5.49
C ASP A 384 22.78 -8.05 4.08
N ASN A 385 23.77 -7.84 3.20
CA ASN A 385 23.80 -8.32 1.81
C ASN A 385 24.72 -9.54 1.58
N THR A 386 25.44 -9.98 2.61
CA THR A 386 26.22 -11.23 2.65
C THR A 386 25.51 -12.27 3.47
#